data_AF-A0A4Q3IQY8-F1
#
_entry.id   AF-A0A4Q3IQY8-F1
#
_cell.length_a   1.000
_cell.length_b   1.000
_cell.length_c   1.000
_cell.angle_alpha   90.00
_cell.angle_beta   90.00
_cell.angle_gamma   90.00
#
_symmetry.space_group_name_H-M   'P 1'
#
loop_
_entity.id
_entity.type
_entity.pdbx_description
1 polymer ?
#
loop_
_entity_poly.entity_id
_entity_poly.type
_entity_poly.pdbx_seq_one_letter_code
_entity_poly.pdbx_strand_id
1 'polypeptide(L)' 'MRPARTIASTAVFKGETEIGIEHHGELYRLRITRQGKLILTK' A
#
# COMPACT_ATOMS: atom_id res chain seq x y z
N MET A 1 -0.51 19.65 14.95
CA MET A 1 -0.53 18.71 13.80
C MET A 1 -1.89 18.05 13.74
N ARG A 2 -2.54 17.99 12.57
CA ARG A 2 -3.70 17.10 12.40
C ARG A 2 -3.17 15.67 12.27
N PRO A 3 -3.80 14.68 12.91
CA PRO A 3 -3.43 13.28 12.71
C PRO A 3 -3.59 12.93 11.22
N ALA A 4 -2.67 12.12 10.70
CA ALA A 4 -2.81 11.59 9.35
C ALA A 4 -4.10 10.75 9.28
N ARG A 5 -4.81 10.84 8.15
CA ARG A 5 -5.92 9.93 7.88
C ARG A 5 -5.39 8.49 7.87
N THR A 6 -5.91 7.65 8.75
CA THR A 6 -5.56 6.23 8.82
C THR A 6 -6.56 5.39 8.04
N ILE A 7 -6.05 4.44 7.26
CA ILE A 7 -6.86 3.43 6.55
C ILE A 7 -6.32 2.06 6.96
N ALA A 8 -7.21 1.11 7.26
CA ALA A 8 -6.82 -0.26 7.56
C ALA A 8 -6.20 -0.94 6.32
N SER A 9 -5.13 -1.71 6.50
CA SER A 9 -4.46 -2.42 5.40
C SER A 9 -5.42 -3.33 4.64
N THR A 10 -6.33 -4.02 5.34
CA THR A 10 -7.36 -4.87 4.72
C THR A 10 -8.24 -4.12 3.73
N ALA A 11 -8.55 -2.83 3.98
CA ALA A 11 -9.33 -2.00 3.07
C ALA A 11 -8.52 -1.54 1.85
N VAL A 12 -7.19 -1.39 1.99
CA VAL A 12 -6.28 -1.06 0.90
C VAL A 12 -6.10 -2.25 -0.04
N PHE A 13 -5.87 -3.43 0.53
CA PHE A 13 -5.51 -4.64 -0.21
C PHE A 13 -6.71 -5.46 -0.71
N LYS A 14 -7.88 -5.34 -0.09
CA LYS A 14 -9.12 -6.02 -0.52
C LYS A 14 -8.99 -7.54 -0.75
N GLY A 15 -8.17 -8.20 0.05
CA GLY A 15 -7.91 -9.65 -0.05
C GLY A 15 -6.65 -10.01 -0.83
N GLU A 16 -6.06 -9.06 -1.55
CA GLU A 16 -4.80 -9.25 -2.26
C GLU A 16 -3.58 -9.05 -1.35
N THR A 17 -2.40 -9.43 -1.82
CA THR A 17 -1.13 -9.17 -1.12
C THR A 17 -0.30 -8.06 -1.77
N GLU A 18 -0.73 -7.57 -2.93
CA GLU A 18 -0.07 -6.54 -3.72
C GLU A 18 -1.11 -5.67 -4.44
N ILE A 19 -0.87 -4.36 -4.48
CA ILE A 19 -1.64 -3.42 -5.30
C ILE A 19 -0.72 -2.50 -6.09
N GLY A 20 -1.20 -2.09 -7.26
CA GLY A 20 -0.61 -1.00 -8.04
C GLY A 20 -1.09 0.37 -7.53
N ILE A 21 -0.18 1.34 -7.48
CA ILE A 21 -0.47 2.75 -7.20
C ILE A 21 0.12 3.56 -8.33
N GLU A 22 -0.73 4.12 -9.19
CA GLU A 22 -0.29 5.08 -10.19
C GLU A 22 0.02 6.42 -9.52
N HIS A 23 1.21 6.96 -9.78
CA HIS A 23 1.67 8.22 -9.22
C HIS A 23 2.58 8.94 -10.21
N HIS A 24 2.16 10.13 -10.66
CA HIS A 24 2.87 10.93 -11.67
C HIS A 24 3.22 10.16 -12.96
N GLY A 25 2.32 9.30 -13.43
CA GLY A 25 2.51 8.51 -14.65
C GLY A 25 3.36 7.25 -14.48
N GLU A 26 3.84 6.99 -13.26
CA GLU A 26 4.62 5.81 -12.92
C GLU A 26 3.80 4.84 -12.06
N LEU A 27 4.02 3.54 -12.25
CA LEU A 27 3.40 2.51 -11.42
C LEU A 27 4.29 2.21 -10.23
N TYR A 28 3.77 2.41 -9.02
CA TYR A 28 4.36 1.90 -7.79
C TYR A 28 3.63 0.62 -7.37
N ARG A 29 4.31 -0.26 -6.66
CA ARG A 29 3.72 -1.46 -6.07
C ARG A 29 3.81 -1.41 -4.55
N LEU A 30 2.67 -1.49 -3.89
CA LEU A 30 2.58 -1.68 -2.45
C LEU A 30 2.28 -3.15 -2.18
N ARG A 31 3.11 -3.83 -1.40
CA ARG A 31 2.93 -5.26 -1.07
C ARG A 31 3.10 -5.55 0.42
N ILE A 32 2.44 -6.61 0.87
CA ILE A 32 2.66 -7.24 2.18
C ILE A 32 3.81 -8.24 2.04
N THR A 33 4.84 -8.09 2.85
CA THR A 33 5.96 -9.04 2.92
C THR A 33 5.57 -10.29 3.69
N ARG A 34 6.35 -11.38 3.56
CA ARG A 34 6.14 -12.62 4.36
C ARG A 34 6.22 -12.39 5.88
N GLN A 35 6.89 -11.32 6.31
CA GLN A 35 6.98 -10.90 7.72
C GLN A 35 5.87 -9.93 8.14
N GLY A 36 4.87 -9.68 7.28
CA GLY A 36 3.73 -8.81 7.58
C GLY A 36 3.99 -7.30 7.43
N LYS A 37 5.21 -6.90 7.03
CA LYS A 37 5.54 -5.48 6.77
C LYS A 37 4.99 -5.02 5.42
N LEU A 38 4.67 -3.73 5.32
CA LEU A 38 4.35 -3.07 4.05
C LEU A 38 5.65 -2.55 3.40
N ILE A 39 5.78 -2.76 2.09
CA ILE A 39 6.86 -2.18 1.29
C ILE A 39 6.28 -1.56 0.02
N LEU A 40 6.71 -0.33 -0.28
CA LEU A 40 6.38 0.38 -1.50
C LEU A 40 7.63 0.40 -2.39
N THR A 41 7.49 -0.09 -3.62
CA THR A 41 8.55 -0.05 -4.65
C THR A 41 8.07 0.70 -5.87
N LYS A 42 9.01 1.27 -6.63
CA LYS A 42 8.77 1.69 -8.01
C LYS A 42 8.83 0.47 -8.95
#